data_AF-A0A7U9T0A6-F1
#
_entry.id   AF-A0A7U9T0A6-F1
#
_cell.length_a   1.000
_cell.length_b   1.000
_cell.length_c   1.000
_cell.angle_alpha   90.00
_cell.angle_beta   90.00
_cell.angle_gamma   90.00
#
_symmetry.space_group_name_H-M   'P 1'
#
loop_
_entity.id
_entity.type
_entity.pdbx_description
1 polymer ?
#
loop_
_entity_poly.entity_id
_entity_poly.type
_entity_poly.pdbx_seq_one_letter_code
_entity_poly.pdbx_strand_id
1 'polypeptide(L)'
;MKIQISDNIIRHYLKNVYFINGHSYAGKSTMVRMLAQRFDMVHCGENYHDVFPRSKLSRWKQPGLCYFDTMSGWREWLNMTPEEHWTWTNQVSKECVEIEILELIRLAASGKKVIVDTNIPPDVLREISSYNRVAIMICDPPDVCATRFFDREDPDKKFIMEQIRLCPDPEATLQNFNSWALYHPPLEVDWAQTGFFTYTRSDFENDTREEMLSALAGHFGLEEQ
;
A
#
# COMPACT_ATOMS: atom_id res chain seq x y z
N MET A 1 -15.68 -15.65 -15.33
CA MET A 1 -16.41 -15.87 -14.08
C MET A 1 -15.60 -15.32 -12.93
N LYS A 2 -16.19 -14.44 -12.13
CA LYS A 2 -15.65 -13.94 -10.86
C LYS A 2 -16.46 -14.58 -9.74
N ILE A 3 -15.79 -15.13 -8.73
CA ILE A 3 -16.44 -15.76 -7.59
C ILE A 3 -16.54 -14.72 -6.48
N GLN A 4 -17.72 -14.56 -5.90
CA GLN A 4 -17.91 -13.74 -4.70
C GLN A 4 -17.86 -14.63 -3.47
N ILE A 5 -17.10 -14.22 -2.46
CA ILE A 5 -16.94 -14.92 -1.18
C ILE A 5 -17.45 -13.98 -0.09
N SER A 6 -18.28 -14.50 0.81
CA SER A 6 -18.81 -13.72 1.93
C SER A 6 -17.70 -13.27 2.88
N ASP A 7 -17.78 -12.03 3.34
CA ASP A 7 -16.82 -11.36 4.22
C ASP A 7 -16.57 -12.15 5.51
N ASN A 8 -17.62 -12.70 6.13
CA ASN A 8 -17.52 -13.45 7.38
C ASN A 8 -16.66 -14.71 7.26
N ILE A 9 -16.63 -15.33 6.07
CA ILE A 9 -15.77 -16.48 5.77
C ILE A 9 -14.32 -16.01 5.69
N ILE A 10 -14.05 -14.95 4.94
CA ILE A 10 -12.71 -14.36 4.82
C ILE A 10 -12.19 -13.96 6.21
N ARG A 11 -13.01 -13.25 6.98
CA ARG A 11 -12.70 -12.81 8.35
C ARG A 11 -12.33 -13.97 9.28
N HIS A 12 -13.00 -15.12 9.16
CA HIS A 12 -12.64 -16.30 9.94
C HIS A 12 -11.21 -16.76 9.66
N TYR A 13 -10.82 -16.80 8.39
CA TYR A 13 -9.48 -17.24 7.98
C TYR A 13 -8.39 -16.20 8.25
N LEU A 14 -8.75 -14.92 8.35
CA LEU A 14 -7.80 -13.82 8.62
C LEU A 14 -7.71 -13.42 10.10
N LYS A 15 -8.26 -14.19 11.04
CA LYS A 15 -8.31 -13.86 12.48
C LYS A 15 -6.94 -13.64 13.16
N ASN A 16 -5.88 -14.21 12.59
CA ASN A 16 -4.48 -14.07 13.02
C ASN A 16 -3.67 -13.09 12.15
N VAL A 17 -4.33 -12.32 11.29
CA VAL A 17 -3.71 -11.29 10.45
C VAL A 17 -3.94 -9.91 11.06
N TYR A 18 -2.88 -9.11 11.06
CA TYR A 18 -2.82 -7.76 11.60
C TYR A 18 -2.40 -6.82 10.47
N PHE A 19 -3.13 -5.72 10.29
CA PHE A 19 -3.01 -4.83 9.14
C PHE A 19 -2.50 -3.46 9.59
N ILE A 20 -1.51 -2.96 8.86
CA ILE A 20 -1.09 -1.57 8.90
C ILE A 20 -1.35 -0.97 7.52
N ASN A 21 -2.07 0.15 7.48
CA ASN A 21 -2.37 0.92 6.27
C ASN A 21 -2.21 2.43 6.59
N GLY A 22 -2.42 3.33 5.63
CA GLY A 22 -2.36 4.79 5.81
C GLY A 22 -1.35 5.47 4.89
N HIS A 23 -0.95 6.70 5.23
CA HIS A 23 -0.15 7.57 4.36
C HIS A 23 1.20 6.94 3.97
N SER A 24 1.68 7.28 2.78
CA SER A 24 3.10 7.13 2.44
C SER A 24 3.96 7.92 3.44
N TYR A 25 5.17 7.45 3.72
CA TYR A 25 6.10 8.02 4.72
C TYR A 25 5.66 7.94 6.20
N ALA A 26 4.47 7.44 6.53
CA ALA A 26 4.02 7.30 7.91
C ALA A 26 4.82 6.26 8.73
N GLY A 27 5.65 5.45 8.08
CA GLY A 27 6.52 4.46 8.74
C GLY A 27 5.97 3.04 8.74
N LYS A 28 4.94 2.75 7.94
CA LYS A 28 4.28 1.44 7.83
C LYS A 28 5.24 0.26 7.69
N SER A 29 6.07 0.25 6.64
CA SER A 29 7.00 -0.86 6.36
C SER A 29 8.03 -1.04 7.48
N THR A 30 8.44 0.05 8.13
CA THR A 30 9.31 -0.02 9.31
C THR A 30 8.61 -0.70 10.47
N MET A 31 7.37 -0.32 10.77
CA MET A 31 6.59 -0.88 11.88
C MET A 31 6.22 -2.34 11.64
N VAL A 32 5.79 -2.71 10.43
CA VAL A 32 5.48 -4.09 10.05
C VAL A 32 6.70 -4.99 10.24
N ARG A 33 7.89 -4.54 9.81
CA ARG A 33 9.15 -5.27 10.04
C ARG A 33 9.49 -5.40 11.52
N MET A 34 9.39 -4.32 12.30
CA MET A 34 9.74 -4.32 13.73
C MET A 34 8.78 -5.19 14.55
N LEU A 35 7.48 -5.10 14.29
CA LEU A 35 6.46 -5.97 14.91
C LEU A 35 6.70 -7.44 14.58
N ALA A 36 7.00 -7.75 13.32
CA ALA A 36 7.28 -9.12 12.91
C ALA A 36 8.48 -9.72 13.64
N GLN A 37 9.56 -8.94 13.78
CA GLN A 37 10.76 -9.36 14.49
C GLN A 37 10.52 -9.50 15.99
N ARG A 38 9.84 -8.54 16.62
CA ARG A 38 9.67 -8.52 18.08
C ARG A 38 8.71 -9.58 18.58
N PHE A 39 7.64 -9.85 17.84
CA PHE A 39 6.56 -10.75 18.26
C PHE A 39 6.54 -12.08 17.50
N ASP A 40 7.63 -12.42 16.82
CA ASP A 40 7.77 -13.61 15.96
C ASP A 40 6.55 -13.80 15.04
N MET A 41 6.29 -12.84 14.16
CA MET A 41 5.17 -12.88 13.21
C MET A 41 5.69 -13.11 11.79
N VAL A 42 4.82 -13.60 10.90
CA VAL A 42 5.09 -13.60 9.46
C VAL A 42 5.07 -12.16 8.97
N HIS A 43 6.18 -11.72 8.39
CA HIS A 43 6.36 -10.39 7.83
C HIS A 43 5.84 -10.33 6.38
N CYS A 44 4.78 -9.54 6.13
CA CYS A 44 4.34 -9.18 4.79
C CYS A 44 4.59 -7.68 4.56
N GLY A 45 5.68 -7.36 3.86
CA GLY A 45 6.02 -5.98 3.52
C GLY A 45 5.15 -5.42 2.40
N GLU A 46 5.48 -4.20 1.96
CA GLU A 46 4.82 -3.57 0.81
C GLU A 46 4.89 -4.45 -0.43
N ASN A 47 3.84 -4.41 -1.26
CA ASN A 47 3.73 -5.17 -2.52
C ASN A 47 3.95 -6.69 -2.38
N TYR A 48 3.63 -7.28 -1.23
CA TYR A 48 3.70 -8.73 -1.05
C TYR A 48 2.82 -9.52 -2.03
N HIS A 49 1.86 -8.88 -2.71
CA HIS A 49 1.09 -9.48 -3.79
C HIS A 49 1.94 -9.84 -5.02
N ASP A 50 3.14 -9.27 -5.18
CA ASP A 50 4.08 -9.58 -6.28
C ASP A 50 4.61 -11.02 -6.25
N VAL A 51 4.41 -11.74 -5.14
CA VAL A 51 4.66 -13.19 -5.08
C VAL A 51 3.71 -13.96 -6.02
N PHE A 52 2.57 -13.39 -6.39
CA PHE A 52 1.66 -14.00 -7.33
C PHE A 52 2.29 -14.05 -8.73
N PRO A 53 2.37 -15.22 -9.39
CA PRO A 53 3.11 -15.33 -10.63
C PRO A 53 2.51 -14.45 -11.73
N ARG A 54 3.31 -13.51 -12.25
CA ARG A 54 2.93 -12.59 -13.33
C ARG A 54 2.30 -13.31 -14.54
N SER A 55 2.83 -14.47 -14.91
CA SER A 55 2.34 -15.30 -16.03
C SER A 55 0.94 -15.88 -15.83
N LYS A 56 0.35 -15.78 -14.63
CA LYS A 56 -1.01 -16.22 -14.32
C LYS A 56 -2.03 -15.08 -14.37
N LEU A 57 -1.57 -13.83 -14.40
CA LEU A 57 -2.44 -12.68 -14.62
C LEU A 57 -2.95 -12.66 -16.05
N SER A 58 -4.15 -12.12 -16.24
CA SER A 58 -4.75 -11.96 -17.56
C SER A 58 -5.09 -10.51 -17.78
N ARG A 59 -4.60 -9.91 -18.87
CA ARG A 59 -4.94 -8.52 -19.23
C ARG A 59 -6.44 -8.26 -19.39
N TRP A 60 -7.23 -9.31 -19.59
CA TRP A 60 -8.70 -9.21 -19.70
C TRP A 60 -9.41 -9.23 -18.35
N LYS A 61 -8.74 -9.70 -17.29
CA LYS A 61 -9.30 -9.80 -15.94
C LYS A 61 -8.64 -8.83 -14.95
N GLN A 62 -7.35 -8.58 -15.13
CA GLN A 62 -6.52 -7.66 -14.37
C GLN A 62 -5.79 -6.68 -15.30
N PRO A 63 -6.52 -5.86 -16.09
CA PRO A 63 -5.92 -4.89 -17.01
C PRO A 63 -5.00 -3.88 -16.32
N GLY A 64 -5.32 -3.43 -15.10
CA GLY A 64 -4.49 -2.46 -14.37
C GLY A 64 -3.11 -3.05 -14.03
N LEU A 65 -3.09 -4.23 -13.41
CA LEU A 65 -1.86 -4.97 -13.14
C LEU A 65 -1.13 -5.30 -14.45
N CYS A 66 -1.84 -5.68 -15.51
CA CYS A 66 -1.26 -6.05 -16.80
C CYS A 66 -0.82 -4.86 -17.67
N TYR A 67 -0.99 -3.61 -17.20
CA TYR A 67 -0.83 -2.42 -18.02
C TYR A 67 0.56 -2.33 -18.69
N PHE A 68 1.63 -2.55 -17.93
CA PHE A 68 3.00 -2.54 -18.45
C PHE A 68 3.30 -3.62 -19.50
N ASP A 69 2.48 -4.68 -19.58
CA ASP A 69 2.60 -5.71 -20.63
C ASP A 69 1.88 -5.30 -21.92
N THR A 70 1.01 -4.29 -21.84
CA THR A 70 0.11 -3.88 -22.93
C THR A 70 0.33 -2.48 -23.45
N MET A 71 1.00 -1.61 -22.68
CA MET A 71 1.31 -0.25 -23.11
C MET A 71 2.21 -0.25 -24.35
N SER A 72 2.05 0.76 -25.20
CA SER A 72 2.84 0.96 -26.41
C SER A 72 4.28 1.43 -26.13
N GLY A 73 4.54 1.88 -24.90
CA GLY A 73 5.88 2.21 -24.39
C GLY A 73 5.84 3.20 -23.23
N TRP A 74 7.00 3.47 -22.62
CA TRP A 74 7.13 4.36 -21.46
C TRP A 74 6.57 5.77 -21.68
N ARG A 75 6.63 6.27 -22.92
CA ARG A 75 6.07 7.58 -23.28
C ARG A 75 4.56 7.64 -23.03
N GLU A 76 3.82 6.56 -23.25
CA GLU A 76 2.38 6.51 -22.99
C GLU A 76 2.10 6.72 -21.51
N TRP A 77 2.79 5.96 -20.65
CA TRP A 77 2.64 6.05 -19.21
C TRP A 77 3.11 7.40 -18.64
N LEU A 78 4.28 7.90 -19.07
CA LEU A 78 4.84 9.18 -18.60
C LEU A 78 3.99 10.41 -18.98
N ASN A 79 3.20 10.31 -20.05
CA ASN A 79 2.33 11.38 -20.53
C ASN A 79 0.86 11.18 -20.11
N MET A 80 0.55 10.20 -19.26
CA MET A 80 -0.76 10.13 -18.61
C MET A 80 -1.05 11.46 -17.93
N THR A 81 -2.25 11.97 -18.13
CA THR A 81 -2.79 13.05 -17.31
C THR A 81 -2.91 12.57 -15.86
N PRO A 82 -2.93 13.48 -14.87
CA PRO A 82 -3.11 13.08 -13.48
C PRO A 82 -4.37 12.24 -13.21
N GLU A 83 -5.46 12.50 -13.93
CA GLU A 83 -6.71 11.73 -13.86
C GLU A 83 -6.54 10.30 -14.40
N GLU A 84 -5.85 10.14 -15.54
CA GLU A 84 -5.55 8.82 -16.10
C GLU A 84 -4.66 8.00 -15.17
N HIS A 85 -3.61 8.64 -14.63
CA HIS A 85 -2.70 7.99 -13.69
C HIS A 85 -3.42 7.57 -12.40
N TRP A 86 -4.29 8.43 -11.86
CA TRP A 86 -5.14 8.10 -10.71
C TRP A 86 -6.09 6.95 -11.03
N THR A 87 -6.77 7.00 -12.18
CA THR A 87 -7.71 5.95 -12.61
C THR A 87 -7.02 4.59 -12.70
N TRP A 88 -5.84 4.56 -13.32
CA TRP A 88 -5.00 3.36 -13.42
C TRP A 88 -4.56 2.87 -12.03
N THR A 89 -4.05 3.75 -11.16
CA THR A 89 -3.59 3.39 -9.82
C THR A 89 -4.72 2.83 -8.95
N ASN A 90 -5.89 3.45 -9.00
CA ASN A 90 -7.10 2.98 -8.32
C ASN A 90 -7.56 1.60 -8.85
N GLN A 91 -7.43 1.37 -10.16
CA GLN A 91 -7.72 0.06 -10.75
C GLN A 91 -6.73 -1.01 -10.28
N VAL A 92 -5.43 -0.71 -10.29
CA VAL A 92 -4.38 -1.60 -9.78
C VAL A 92 -4.68 -1.97 -8.32
N SER A 93 -4.94 -0.97 -7.46
CA SER A 93 -5.28 -1.18 -6.05
C SER A 93 -6.44 -2.17 -5.88
N LYS A 94 -7.54 -2.00 -6.63
CA LYS A 94 -8.70 -2.91 -6.59
C LYS A 94 -8.38 -4.33 -7.07
N GLU A 95 -7.53 -4.47 -8.08
CA GLU A 95 -7.09 -5.77 -8.58
C GLU A 95 -6.16 -6.48 -7.59
N CYS A 96 -5.30 -5.74 -6.88
CA CYS A 96 -4.42 -6.27 -5.84
C CYS A 96 -5.20 -6.86 -4.67
N VAL A 97 -6.35 -6.29 -4.28
CA VAL A 97 -7.16 -6.77 -3.14
C VAL A 97 -7.45 -8.27 -3.21
N GLU A 98 -7.79 -8.80 -4.39
CA GLU A 98 -8.07 -10.23 -4.55
C GLU A 98 -6.84 -11.10 -4.30
N ILE A 99 -5.68 -10.67 -4.82
CA ILE A 99 -4.41 -11.39 -4.69
C ILE A 99 -3.94 -11.33 -3.22
N GLU A 100 -4.00 -10.14 -2.64
CA GLU A 100 -3.65 -9.87 -1.25
C GLU A 100 -4.45 -10.74 -0.28
N ILE A 101 -5.78 -10.76 -0.40
CA ILE A 101 -6.64 -11.59 0.46
C ILE A 101 -6.30 -13.08 0.32
N LEU A 102 -6.13 -13.59 -0.91
CA LEU A 102 -5.83 -15.00 -1.13
C LEU A 102 -4.46 -15.40 -0.56
N GLU A 103 -3.46 -14.54 -0.72
CA GLU A 103 -2.13 -14.77 -0.18
C GLU A 103 -2.13 -14.72 1.35
N LEU A 104 -2.85 -13.77 1.94
CA LEU A 104 -3.02 -13.71 3.39
C LEU A 104 -3.74 -14.95 3.95
N ILE A 105 -4.76 -15.47 3.27
CA ILE A 105 -5.42 -16.73 3.66
C ILE A 105 -4.40 -17.88 3.65
N ARG A 106 -3.56 -17.97 2.60
CA ARG A 106 -2.51 -18.99 2.49
C ARG A 106 -1.51 -18.91 3.64
N LEU A 107 -1.05 -17.70 3.99
CA LEU A 107 -0.08 -17.47 5.06
C LEU A 107 -0.69 -17.70 6.46
N ALA A 108 -1.91 -17.22 6.66
CA ALA A 108 -2.66 -17.36 7.91
C ALA A 108 -2.96 -18.82 8.25
N ALA A 109 -3.07 -19.70 7.26
CA ALA A 109 -3.30 -21.14 7.45
C ALA A 109 -2.21 -21.84 8.28
N SER A 110 -1.00 -21.26 8.37
CA SER A 110 0.06 -21.77 9.26
C SER A 110 -0.28 -21.65 10.75
N GLY A 111 -1.27 -20.84 11.12
CA GLY A 111 -1.63 -20.52 12.49
C GLY A 111 -0.72 -19.46 13.15
N LYS A 112 0.43 -19.13 12.55
CA LYS A 112 1.31 -18.06 13.02
C LYS A 112 0.65 -16.69 12.78
N LYS A 113 0.88 -15.72 13.68
CA LYS A 113 0.40 -14.36 13.46
C LYS A 113 1.07 -13.77 12.22
N VAL A 114 0.33 -12.99 11.44
CA VAL A 114 0.83 -12.32 10.23
C VAL A 114 0.65 -10.82 10.41
N ILE A 115 1.68 -10.02 10.14
CA ILE A 115 1.60 -8.55 10.13
C ILE A 115 1.86 -8.06 8.70
N VAL A 116 0.98 -7.21 8.20
CA VAL A 116 0.99 -6.79 6.79
C VAL A 116 1.01 -5.27 6.63
N ASP A 117 1.87 -4.79 5.73
CA ASP A 117 1.82 -3.47 5.12
C ASP A 117 0.95 -3.57 3.86
N THR A 118 -0.26 -3.01 3.90
CA THR A 118 -1.27 -3.22 2.87
C THR A 118 -1.82 -1.92 2.31
N ASN A 119 -2.26 -1.97 1.06
CA ASN A 119 -3.07 -0.93 0.42
C ASN A 119 -4.54 -1.35 0.23
N ILE A 120 -5.00 -2.42 0.91
CA ILE A 120 -6.42 -2.82 0.89
C ILE A 120 -7.28 -1.66 1.43
N PRO A 121 -8.30 -1.21 0.68
CA PRO A 121 -9.16 -0.11 1.08
C PRO A 121 -9.78 -0.30 2.48
N PRO A 122 -9.89 0.76 3.32
CA PRO A 122 -10.43 0.64 4.67
C PRO A 122 -11.85 0.09 4.77
N ASP A 123 -12.70 0.33 3.77
CA ASP A 123 -14.03 -0.28 3.67
C ASP A 123 -13.96 -1.79 3.55
N VAL A 124 -13.05 -2.33 2.75
CA VAL A 124 -12.81 -3.78 2.67
C VAL A 124 -12.27 -4.31 4.00
N LEU A 125 -11.31 -3.61 4.62
CA LEU A 125 -10.74 -4.01 5.92
C LEU A 125 -11.80 -4.09 7.03
N ARG A 126 -12.85 -3.24 7.00
CA ARG A 126 -13.95 -3.28 7.98
C ARG A 126 -14.77 -4.57 7.89
N GLU A 127 -14.94 -5.08 6.68
CA GLU A 127 -15.68 -6.32 6.43
C GLU A 127 -14.86 -7.56 6.84
N ILE A 128 -13.55 -7.57 6.50
CA ILE A 128 -12.71 -8.78 6.64
C ILE A 128 -11.88 -8.85 7.93
N SER A 129 -11.91 -7.81 8.78
CA SER A 129 -11.07 -7.73 9.97
C SER A 129 -11.82 -7.15 11.18
N SER A 130 -11.13 -6.99 12.31
CA SER A 130 -11.65 -6.35 13.52
C SER A 130 -10.84 -5.11 13.89
N TYR A 131 -11.45 -4.22 14.68
CA TYR A 131 -10.83 -2.96 15.10
C TYR A 131 -9.42 -3.14 15.67
N ASN A 132 -9.23 -4.10 16.59
CA ASN A 132 -7.95 -4.43 17.23
C ASN A 132 -6.96 -5.22 16.33
N ARG A 133 -7.25 -5.33 15.03
CA ARG A 133 -6.39 -5.97 14.03
C ARG A 133 -6.01 -5.02 12.90
N VAL A 134 -6.50 -3.78 12.90
CA VAL A 134 -6.20 -2.79 11.88
C VAL A 134 -5.71 -1.51 12.56
N ALA A 135 -4.58 -0.99 12.09
CA ALA A 135 -4.06 0.32 12.47
C ALA A 135 -3.82 1.17 11.22
N ILE A 136 -4.21 2.43 11.29
CA ILE A 136 -3.96 3.43 10.25
C ILE A 136 -2.83 4.33 10.73
N MET A 137 -1.78 4.45 9.94
CA MET A 137 -0.66 5.36 10.21
C MET A 137 -0.76 6.57 9.29
N ILE A 138 -0.85 7.77 9.86
CA ILE A 138 -0.92 9.02 9.10
C ILE A 138 0.27 9.92 9.42
N CYS A 139 0.57 10.85 8.52
CA CYS A 139 1.57 11.90 8.69
C CYS A 139 0.89 13.22 9.06
N ASP A 140 1.55 14.00 9.91
CA ASP A 140 1.25 15.41 10.14
C ASP A 140 2.53 16.25 9.93
N PRO A 141 2.64 17.07 8.88
CA PRO A 141 1.59 17.33 7.88
C PRO A 141 1.38 16.15 6.91
N PRO A 142 0.21 16.02 6.26
CA PRO A 142 -0.12 14.88 5.41
C PRO A 142 0.68 14.81 4.10
N ASP A 143 1.22 15.94 3.65
CA ASP A 143 1.96 16.13 2.39
C ASP A 143 3.48 15.93 2.51
N VAL A 144 3.97 15.41 3.65
CA VAL A 144 5.41 15.09 3.83
C VAL A 144 5.93 14.20 2.70
N CYS A 145 5.10 13.31 2.15
CA CYS A 145 5.47 12.50 0.98
C CYS A 145 5.75 13.37 -0.25
N ALA A 146 4.93 14.38 -0.55
CA ALA A 146 5.10 15.24 -1.71
C ALA A 146 6.38 16.10 -1.60
N THR A 147 6.70 16.56 -0.39
CA THR A 147 7.88 17.41 -0.15
C THR A 147 9.20 16.63 -0.09
N ARG A 148 9.16 15.35 0.34
CA ARG A 148 10.36 14.50 0.51
C ARG A 148 10.45 13.34 -0.48
N PHE A 149 9.62 13.31 -1.53
CA PHE A 149 9.56 12.21 -2.50
C PHE A 149 10.91 12.01 -3.20
N PHE A 150 11.57 13.08 -3.65
CA PHE A 150 12.83 13.00 -4.41
C PHE A 150 14.09 12.92 -3.55
N ASP A 151 13.98 12.99 -2.22
CA ASP A 151 15.14 12.95 -1.31
C ASP A 151 15.81 11.57 -1.22
N ARG A 152 15.25 10.56 -1.88
CA ARG A 152 15.75 9.18 -1.88
C ARG A 152 16.38 8.82 -3.22
N GLU A 153 17.62 8.34 -3.17
CA GLU A 153 18.27 7.66 -4.30
C GLU A 153 17.65 6.28 -4.53
N ASP A 154 16.49 6.27 -5.19
CA ASP A 154 15.80 5.04 -5.57
C ASP A 154 16.18 4.63 -7.02
N PRO A 155 16.66 3.39 -7.26
CA PRO A 155 16.90 2.88 -8.61
C PRO A 155 15.72 3.04 -9.57
N ASP A 156 14.49 2.90 -9.08
CA ASP A 156 13.29 3.04 -9.92
C ASP A 156 13.09 4.48 -10.34
N LYS A 157 13.39 5.44 -9.46
CA LYS A 157 13.37 6.87 -9.79
C LYS A 157 14.44 7.22 -10.81
N LYS A 158 15.64 6.63 -10.70
CA LYS A 158 16.72 6.83 -11.70
C LYS A 158 16.27 6.32 -13.07
N PHE A 159 15.67 5.13 -13.11
CA PHE A 159 15.12 4.56 -14.35
C PHE A 159 14.00 5.42 -14.95
N ILE A 160 13.02 5.87 -14.15
CA ILE A 160 11.94 6.76 -14.61
C ILE A 160 12.53 8.05 -15.19
N MET A 161 13.51 8.67 -14.52
CA MET A 161 14.19 9.86 -15.02
C MET A 161 14.95 9.62 -16.33
N GLU A 162 15.55 8.45 -16.52
CA GLU A 162 16.14 8.06 -17.81
C GLU A 162 15.09 7.99 -18.91
N GLN A 163 13.93 7.39 -18.64
CA GLN A 163 12.82 7.33 -19.62
C GLN A 163 12.27 8.72 -19.96
N ILE A 164 12.16 9.62 -18.98
CA ILE A 164 11.75 11.02 -19.19
C ILE A 164 12.72 11.74 -20.13
N ARG A 165 14.04 11.53 -19.99
CA ARG A 165 15.06 12.13 -20.86
C ARG A 165 14.98 11.65 -22.31
N LEU A 166 14.37 10.49 -22.57
CA LEU A 166 14.17 9.95 -23.92
C LEU A 166 12.91 10.52 -24.61
N CYS A 167 12.08 11.28 -23.90
CA CYS A 167 10.93 11.96 -24.49
C CYS A 167 11.36 13.14 -25.39
N PRO A 168 10.56 13.52 -26.40
CA PRO A 168 10.88 14.67 -27.27
C PRO A 168 11.00 16.00 -26.52
N ASP A 169 10.21 16.16 -25.46
CA ASP A 169 10.27 17.30 -24.54
C ASP A 169 10.35 16.76 -23.09
N PRO A 170 11.58 16.52 -22.59
CA PRO A 170 11.78 15.98 -21.24
C PRO A 170 11.28 16.91 -20.13
N GLU A 171 11.35 18.23 -20.34
CA GLU A 171 10.94 19.23 -19.34
C GLU A 171 9.42 19.22 -19.20
N ALA A 172 8.69 19.28 -20.32
CA ALA A 172 7.23 19.16 -20.30
C ALA A 172 6.77 17.80 -19.76
N THR A 173 7.47 16.71 -20.10
CA THR A 173 7.17 15.38 -19.56
C THR A 173 7.38 15.32 -18.05
N LEU A 174 8.47 15.89 -17.53
CA LEU A 174 8.74 15.93 -16.10
C LEU A 174 7.71 16.79 -15.36
N GLN A 175 7.32 17.93 -15.93
CA GLN A 175 6.27 18.79 -15.37
C GLN A 175 4.93 18.05 -15.31
N ASN A 176 4.54 17.34 -16.38
CA ASN A 176 3.36 16.49 -16.38
C ASN A 176 3.47 15.37 -15.34
N PHE A 177 4.61 14.66 -15.31
CA PHE A 177 4.86 13.60 -14.34
C PHE A 177 4.97 14.11 -12.89
N ASN A 178 5.17 15.39 -12.63
CA ASN A 178 5.10 15.92 -11.26
C ASN A 178 3.71 16.45 -10.91
N SER A 179 2.87 16.72 -11.91
CA SER A 179 1.54 17.30 -11.70
C SER A 179 0.57 16.37 -10.96
N TRP A 180 0.82 15.06 -10.90
CA TRP A 180 0.02 14.14 -10.07
C TRP A 180 0.11 14.47 -8.58
N ALA A 181 1.24 15.01 -8.10
CA ALA A 181 1.39 15.35 -6.69
C ALA A 181 0.45 16.49 -6.25
N LEU A 182 -0.06 17.26 -7.21
CA LEU A 182 -1.01 18.36 -7.00
C LEU A 182 -2.45 17.95 -7.37
N TYR A 183 -2.65 16.74 -7.88
CA TYR A 183 -3.94 16.27 -8.31
C TYR A 183 -4.80 15.86 -7.11
N HIS A 184 -6.00 16.41 -7.05
CA HIS A 184 -6.97 16.10 -6.02
C HIS A 184 -7.99 15.12 -6.61
N PRO A 185 -7.94 13.83 -6.24
CA PRO A 185 -8.81 12.84 -6.83
C PRO A 185 -10.27 13.02 -6.38
N PRO A 186 -11.25 12.57 -7.18
CA PRO A 186 -12.66 12.68 -6.83
C PRO A 186 -13.04 11.79 -5.63
N LEU A 187 -12.25 10.77 -5.35
CA LEU A 187 -12.37 9.88 -4.20
C LEU A 187 -11.00 9.80 -3.53
N GLU A 188 -10.89 10.44 -2.37
CA GLU A 188 -9.75 10.31 -1.46
C GLU A 188 -10.20 9.62 -0.18
N VAL A 189 -9.34 8.74 0.35
CA VAL A 189 -9.61 8.12 1.63
C VAL A 189 -9.38 9.17 2.71
N ASP A 190 -10.43 9.50 3.47
CA ASP A 190 -10.26 10.21 4.73
C ASP A 190 -9.65 9.26 5.77
N TRP A 191 -8.31 9.23 5.80
CA TRP A 191 -7.54 8.37 6.68
C TRP A 191 -7.80 8.65 8.16
N ALA A 192 -8.18 9.87 8.51
CA ALA A 192 -8.51 10.25 9.88
C ALA A 192 -9.88 9.71 10.32
N GLN A 193 -10.82 9.51 9.38
CA GLN A 193 -12.19 9.06 9.67
C GLN A 193 -12.50 7.62 9.19
N THR A 194 -11.49 6.75 9.15
CA THR A 194 -11.69 5.34 8.76
C THR A 194 -12.46 4.51 9.80
N GLY A 195 -12.56 4.98 11.04
CA GLY A 195 -13.15 4.24 12.17
C GLY A 195 -12.23 3.18 12.78
N PHE A 196 -10.96 3.12 12.36
CA PHE A 196 -9.93 2.29 12.97
C PHE A 196 -9.07 3.10 13.94
N PHE A 197 -8.22 2.40 14.69
CA PHE A 197 -7.17 3.05 15.45
C PHE A 197 -6.21 3.77 14.52
N THR A 198 -5.92 5.03 14.83
CA THR A 198 -5.03 5.87 14.04
C THR A 198 -3.84 6.31 14.87
N TYR A 199 -2.64 6.11 14.35
CA TYR A 199 -1.40 6.68 14.89
C TYR A 199 -0.92 7.80 13.97
N THR A 200 -0.76 9.00 14.52
CA THR A 200 -0.26 10.17 13.79
C THR A 200 1.22 10.36 14.05
N ARG A 201 2.03 10.29 13.00
CA ARG A 201 3.44 10.64 13.04
C ARG A 201 3.62 12.12 12.69
N SER A 202 4.02 12.91 13.68
CA SER A 202 4.35 14.33 13.52
C SER A 202 5.83 14.64 13.70
N ASP A 203 6.59 13.78 14.37
CA ASP A 203 8.05 13.93 14.54
C ASP A 203 8.81 13.14 13.47
N PHE A 204 9.51 13.88 12.61
CA PHE A 204 10.36 13.36 11.55
C PHE A 204 11.86 13.59 11.80
N GLU A 205 12.20 14.30 12.88
CA GLU A 205 13.57 14.70 13.20
C GLU A 205 14.17 13.80 14.28
N ASN A 206 13.36 13.29 15.21
CA ASN A 206 13.79 12.33 16.23
C ASN A 206 13.42 10.89 15.88
N ASP A 207 14.15 9.94 16.48
CA ASP A 207 13.83 8.52 16.36
C ASP A 207 12.71 8.11 17.32
N THR A 208 11.47 8.10 16.81
CA THR A 208 10.26 7.72 17.55
C THR A 208 9.84 6.26 17.32
N ARG A 209 10.71 5.43 16.70
CA ARG A 209 10.33 4.07 16.27
C ARG A 209 9.84 3.16 17.40
N GLU A 210 10.47 3.23 18.57
CA GLU A 210 10.09 2.40 19.72
C GLU A 210 8.75 2.85 20.34
N GLU A 211 8.47 4.16 20.35
CA GLU A 211 7.18 4.68 20.80
C GLU A 211 6.06 4.25 19.87
N MET A 212 6.26 4.42 18.55
CA MET A 212 5.32 3.97 17.52
C MET A 212 5.03 2.46 17.65
N LEU A 213 6.09 1.67 17.80
CA LEU A 213 6.00 0.22 17.93
C LEU A 213 5.21 -0.17 19.19
N SER A 214 5.47 0.47 20.32
CA SER A 214 4.77 0.22 21.59
C SER A 214 3.28 0.55 21.48
N ALA A 215 2.92 1.69 20.88
CA ALA A 215 1.52 2.07 20.67
C ALA A 215 0.77 1.06 19.78
N LEU A 216 1.40 0.63 18.67
CA LEU A 216 0.82 -0.37 17.77
C LEU A 216 0.69 -1.75 18.43
N ALA A 217 1.73 -2.19 19.15
CA ALA A 217 1.70 -3.46 19.88
C ALA A 217 0.59 -3.47 20.94
N GLY A 218 0.43 -2.37 21.69
CA GLY A 218 -0.64 -2.18 22.66
C GLY A 218 -2.03 -2.25 22.03
N HIS A 219 -2.26 -1.54 20.91
CA HIS A 219 -3.53 -1.61 20.17
C HIS A 219 -3.84 -3.02 19.67
N PHE A 220 -2.82 -3.72 19.16
CA PHE A 220 -2.96 -5.09 18.66
C PHE A 220 -3.08 -6.16 19.76
N GLY A 221 -2.85 -5.80 21.02
CA GLY A 221 -2.80 -6.74 22.14
C GLY A 221 -1.68 -7.77 21.97
N LEU A 222 -0.51 -7.30 21.51
CA LEU A 222 0.69 -8.13 21.39
C LEU A 222 1.51 -8.01 22.67
N GLU A 223 1.72 -9.14 23.34
CA GLU A 223 2.55 -9.25 24.53
C GLU A 223 3.87 -9.94 24.15
N GLU A 224 4.98 -9.48 24.74
CA GLU A 224 6.26 -10.19 24.65
C GLU A 224 6.14 -11.53 25.38
N GLN A 225 6.67 -12.60 24.78
CA GLN A 225 6.67 -13.95 25.37
C GLN A 225 7.71 -14.07 26.49
#